data_AF-A0A645E804-F1
#
_entry.id   AF-A0A645E804-F1
#
_cell.length_a   1.000
_cell.length_b   1.000
_cell.length_c   1.000
_cell.angle_alpha   90.00
_cell.angle_beta   90.00
_cell.angle_gamma   90.00
#
_symmetry.space_group_name_H-M   'P 1'
#
loop_
_entity.id
_entity.type
_entity.pdbx_description
1 polymer ?
#
loop_
_entity_poly.entity_id
_entity_poly.type
_entity_poly.pdbx_seq_one_letter_code
_entity_poly.pdbx_strand_id
1 'polypeptide(L)' 'MQFSTPSCEDGFFREHLACSLFSALQELPIVQARRIYAHYILGMSNQAIARDEGVNESKIRKSITHGLHNLKIILKEFVE' A
#
# COMPACT_ATOMS: atom_id res chain seq x y z
N MET A 1 2.60 2.71 -30.04
CA MET A 1 2.00 3.01 -28.72
C MET A 1 1.88 4.52 -28.61
N GLN A 2 0.66 5.05 -28.54
CA GLN A 2 0.45 6.47 -28.23
C GLN A 2 0.67 6.63 -26.74
N PHE A 3 1.80 7.23 -26.35
CA PHE A 3 1.97 7.75 -25.01
C PHE A 3 1.25 9.09 -24.96
N SER A 4 -0.03 9.06 -24.60
CA SER A 4 -0.79 10.26 -24.27
C SER A 4 -0.02 10.96 -23.13
N THR A 5 0.39 12.20 -23.33
CA THR A 5 0.92 13.02 -22.23
C THR A 5 -0.16 13.11 -21.16
N PRO A 6 0.10 12.74 -19.90
CA PRO A 6 -0.87 12.91 -18.83
C PRO A 6 -1.24 14.40 -18.74
N SER A 7 -2.53 14.68 -18.58
CA SER A 7 -3.02 16.03 -18.33
C SER A 7 -2.36 16.58 -17.05
N CYS A 8 -2.21 17.90 -16.95
CA CYS A 8 -1.75 18.54 -15.71
C CYS A 8 -2.63 18.13 -14.51
N GLU A 9 -3.93 17.97 -14.74
CA GLU A 9 -4.90 17.49 -13.76
C GLU A 9 -4.61 16.05 -13.31
N ASP A 10 -4.16 15.18 -14.22
CA ASP A 10 -3.76 13.81 -13.90
C ASP A 10 -2.50 13.79 -13.02
N GLY A 11 -1.57 14.70 -13.26
CA GLY A 11 -0.34 14.85 -12.47
C GLY A 11 -0.65 15.26 -11.03
N PHE A 12 -1.44 16.33 -10.86
CA PHE A 12 -1.89 16.80 -9.55
C PHE A 12 -2.69 15.73 -8.80
N PHE A 13 -3.65 15.08 -9.47
CA PHE A 13 -4.45 14.01 -8.86
C PHE A 13 -3.59 12.83 -8.42
N ARG A 14 -2.58 12.44 -9.22
CA ARG A 14 -1.63 11.38 -8.86
C ARG A 14 -0.82 11.72 -7.64
N GLU A 15 -0.31 12.95 -7.56
CA GLU A 15 0.48 13.40 -6.41
C GLU A 15 -0.37 13.45 -5.14
N HIS A 16 -1.58 14.02 -5.24
CA HIS A 16 -2.52 14.05 -4.12
C HIS A 16 -2.91 12.64 -3.65
N LEU A 17 -3.23 11.74 -4.59
CA LEU A 17 -3.56 10.34 -4.29
C LEU A 17 -2.37 9.61 -3.62
N ALA A 18 -1.15 9.86 -4.10
CA ALA A 18 0.05 9.29 -3.51
C ALA A 18 0.23 9.79 -2.06
N CYS A 19 0.11 11.10 -1.82
CA CYS A 19 0.18 11.67 -0.48
C CYS A 19 -0.87 11.05 0.46
N SER A 20 -2.13 10.99 0.05
CA SER A 20 -3.21 10.41 0.86
C SER A 20 -2.98 8.93 1.16
N LEU A 21 -2.47 8.17 0.19
CA LEU A 21 -2.08 6.78 0.40
C LEU A 21 -0.94 6.65 1.43
N PHE A 22 0.11 7.46 1.30
CA PHE A 22 1.24 7.44 2.23
C PHE A 22 0.82 7.85 3.64
N SER A 23 -0.02 8.87 3.79
CA SER A 23 -0.59 9.26 5.09
C SER A 23 -1.40 8.11 5.70
N ALA A 24 -2.29 7.48 4.93
CA ALA A 24 -3.06 6.34 5.43
C ALA A 24 -2.20 5.12 5.80
N LEU A 25 -1.06 4.92 5.12
CA LEU A 25 -0.08 3.88 5.51
C LEU A 25 0.64 4.20 6.83
N GLN A 26 0.85 5.48 7.17
CA GLN A 26 1.46 5.86 8.45
C GLN A 26 0.54 5.57 9.66
N GLU A 27 -0.77 5.60 9.45
CA GLU A 27 -1.77 5.28 10.49
C GLU A 27 -1.89 3.77 10.76
N LEU A 28 -1.36 2.91 9.89
CA LEU A 28 -1.36 1.47 10.09
C LEU A 28 -0.28 1.02 11.09
N PRO A 29 -0.49 -0.11 11.78
CA PRO A 29 0.58 -0.78 12.51
C PRO A 29 1.80 -1.00 11.60
N ILE A 30 2.99 -0.61 12.08
CA ILE A 30 4.23 -0.54 11.28
C ILE A 30 4.53 -1.81 10.48
N VAL A 31 4.24 -2.99 11.05
CA VAL A 31 4.44 -4.29 10.39
C VAL A 31 3.48 -4.49 9.22
N GLN A 32 2.21 -4.07 9.34
CA GLN A 32 1.22 -4.15 8.27
C GLN A 32 1.57 -3.17 7.14
N ALA A 33 1.89 -1.93 7.48
CA ALA A 33 2.31 -0.90 6.54
C ALA A 33 3.53 -1.35 5.72
N ARG A 34 4.57 -1.84 6.40
CA ARG A 34 5.80 -2.32 5.76
C ARG A 34 5.55 -3.49 4.79
N ARG A 35 4.74 -4.48 5.20
CA ARG A 35 4.43 -5.65 4.36
C ARG A 35 3.57 -5.28 3.15
N ILE A 36 2.64 -4.33 3.30
CA ILE A 36 1.84 -3.80 2.18
C ILE A 36 2.74 -3.04 1.20
N TYR A 37 3.61 -2.16 1.72
CA TYR A 37 4.57 -1.42 0.91
C TYR A 37 5.49 -2.37 0.11
N ALA A 38 6.05 -3.36 0.78
CA ALA A 38 6.90 -4.38 0.15
C ALA A 38 6.16 -5.14 -0.96
N HIS A 39 4.90 -5.54 -0.72
CA HIS A 39 4.16 -6.35 -1.70
C HIS A 39 3.68 -5.54 -2.91
N TYR A 40 3.02 -4.40 -2.68
CA TYR A 40 2.33 -3.66 -3.74
C TYR A 40 3.18 -2.56 -4.38
N ILE A 41 4.06 -1.90 -3.62
CA ILE A 41 4.87 -0.80 -4.13
C ILE A 41 6.24 -1.31 -4.61
N LEU A 42 6.88 -2.21 -3.86
CA LEU A 42 8.16 -2.82 -4.27
C LEU A 42 8.00 -4.09 -5.11
N GLY A 43 6.79 -4.63 -5.25
CA GLY A 43 6.53 -5.83 -6.05
C GLY A 43 7.11 -7.13 -5.47
N MET A 44 7.42 -7.16 -4.17
CA MET A 44 7.95 -8.35 -3.52
C MET A 44 6.87 -9.43 -3.37
N SER A 45 7.23 -10.70 -3.54
CA SER A 45 6.31 -11.80 -3.26
C SER A 45 6.16 -12.02 -1.74
N ASN A 46 5.02 -12.57 -1.31
CA ASN A 46 4.80 -12.93 0.09
C ASN A 46 5.88 -13.86 0.64
N GLN A 47 6.41 -14.76 -0.20
CA GLN A 47 7.50 -15.66 0.17
C GLN A 47 8.83 -14.93 0.34
N ALA A 48 9.13 -13.95 -0.50
CA ALA A 48 10.35 -13.13 -0.36
C ALA A 48 10.31 -12.33 0.94
N ILE A 49 9.17 -11.70 1.25
CA ILE A 49 8.95 -10.98 2.51
C ILE A 49 9.05 -11.92 3.71
N ALA A 50 8.45 -13.11 3.62
CA ALA A 50 8.50 -14.12 4.69
C ALA A 50 9.93 -14.58 4.99
N ARG A 51 10.73 -14.80 3.94
CA ARG A 51 12.14 -15.19 4.06
C ARG A 51 12.98 -14.08 4.70
N ASP A 52 12.77 -12.84 4.27
CA ASP A 52 13.48 -11.67 4.81
C ASP A 52 13.17 -11.43 6.29
N GLU A 53 11.90 -11.61 6.68
CA GLU A 53 11.45 -11.45 8.06
C GLU A 53 11.64 -12.70 8.95
N GLY A 54 12.03 -13.84 8.38
CA GLY A 54 12.16 -15.11 9.11
C GLY A 54 10.83 -15.65 9.66
N VAL A 55 9.70 -15.33 9.03
CA VAL A 55 8.35 -15.75 9.46
C VAL A 55 7.68 -16.66 8.46
N ASN A 56 6.64 -17.39 8.88
CA ASN A 56 5.84 -18.19 7.96
C ASN A 56 5.04 -17.29 7.01
N GLU A 57 5.00 -17.64 5.72
CA GLU A 57 4.30 -16.89 4.66
C GLU A 57 2.80 -16.69 4.96
N SER A 58 2.16 -17.61 5.68
CA SER A 58 0.79 -17.44 6.16
C SER A 58 0.60 -16.22 7.10
N LYS A 59 1.63 -15.87 7.90
CA LYS A 59 1.61 -14.67 8.75
C LYS A 59 1.69 -13.40 7.91
N ILE A 60 2.48 -13.42 6.84
CA ILE A 60 2.57 -12.30 5.88
C ILE A 60 1.21 -12.08 5.22
N ARG A 61 0.63 -13.13 4.64
CA ARG A 61 -0.67 -13.05 3.97
C ARG A 61 -1.76 -12.49 4.88
N LYS A 62 -1.91 -13.06 6.09
CA LYS A 62 -2.89 -12.56 7.08
C LYS A 62 -2.65 -11.09 7.41
N SER A 63 -1.41 -10.72 7.68
CA SER A 63 -1.03 -9.33 8.03
C SER A 63 -1.35 -8.34 6.91
N ILE A 64 -1.12 -8.72 5.64
CA ILE A 64 -1.46 -7.89 4.48
C ILE A 64 -2.98 -7.77 4.35
N THR A 65 -3.73 -8.88 4.46
CA THR A 65 -5.19 -8.85 4.39
C THR A 65 -5.79 -7.94 5.47
N HIS A 66 -5.32 -8.03 6.72
CA HIS A 66 -5.78 -7.16 7.80
C HIS A 66 -5.37 -5.70 7.58
N GLY A 67 -4.14 -5.45 7.13
CA GLY A 67 -3.70 -4.09 6.83
C GLY A 67 -4.50 -3.43 5.71
N LEU A 68 -4.88 -4.18 4.66
CA LEU A 68 -5.75 -3.69 3.58
C LEU A 68 -7.16 -3.39 4.07
N HIS A 69 -7.69 -4.20 5.00
CA HIS A 69 -8.98 -3.94 5.63
C HIS A 69 -8.94 -2.64 6.44
N ASN A 70 -7.89 -2.43 7.24
CA ASN A 70 -7.71 -1.21 8.01
C ASN A 70 -7.50 0.02 7.12
N LEU A 71 -6.72 -0.13 6.03
CA LEU A 71 -6.51 0.94 5.06
C LEU A 71 -7.83 1.37 4.41
N LYS A 72 -8.73 0.42 4.12
CA LYS A 72 -10.08 0.73 3.63
C LYS A 72 -10.92 1.50 4.64
N ILE A 73 -10.76 1.25 5.94
CA ILE A 73 -11.48 1.97 6.99
C ILE A 73 -10.94 3.41 7.07
N ILE A 74 -9.61 3.56 7.18
CA ILE A 74 -8.93 4.86 7.26
C ILE A 74 -9.26 5.73 6.05
N LEU A 75 -9.13 5.19 4.83
CA LEU A 75 -9.40 5.96 3.60
C LEU A 75 -10.87 6.36 3.42
N LYS A 76 -11.82 5.66 4.05
CA LYS A 76 -13.22 6.11 4.05
C LYS A 76 -13.42 7.36 4.90
N GLU A 77 -12.68 7.51 5.99
CA GLU A 77 -12.72 8.70 6.84
C GLU A 77 -12.17 9.94 6.10
N PHE A 78 -11.32 9.75 5.08
CA PHE A 78 -10.81 10.85 4.25
C PHE A 78 -11.74 11.31 3.11
N VAL A 79 -12.83 10.58 2.86
CA VAL A 79 -13.75 10.83 1.72
C VAL A 79 -15.10 11.42 2.17
N GLU A 80 -15.35 11.51 3.49
CA GLU A 80 -16.46 12.28 4.07
C GLU A 80 -16.04 13.71 4.42
#